data_AF-A0A8E2E5J3-F1
#
_entry.id   AF-A0A8E2E5J3-F1
#
_cell.length_a   1.000
_cell.length_b   1.000
_cell.length_c   1.000
_cell.angle_alpha   90.00
_cell.angle_beta   90.00
_cell.angle_gamma   90.00
#
_symmetry.space_group_name_H-M   'P 1'
#
loop_
_entity.id
_entity.type
_entity.pdbx_description
1 polymer ?
#
loop_
_entity_poly.entity_id
_entity_poly.type
_entity_poly.pdbx_seq_one_letter_code
_entity_poly.pdbx_strand_id
1 'polypeptide(L)'
;MNKVNTVKHMRDTMLKDWSLWAPSMVTNTSAIVGVSAAFLPLLDATNRRRGWEDGKVSGHGHARHRNRDGFGEEGVEGMDEDDENLAQIVAVGRVEGFMREATVGLAYSARMAAAVHLGKMLTTMLAECGVRSNVVARGFFSMDARNGGQTDSPTESAWACIR
;
A
#
# COMPACT_ATOMS: atom_id res chain seq x y z
N MET A 1 -15.13 -20.74 -7.28
CA MET A 1 -14.49 -21.86 -6.55
C MET A 1 -15.38 -23.08 -6.68
N ASN A 2 -14.88 -24.23 -7.15
CA ASN A 2 -15.68 -25.46 -7.19
C ASN A 2 -16.14 -25.82 -5.78
N LYS A 3 -17.42 -26.20 -5.61
CA LYS A 3 -17.95 -26.58 -4.30
C LYS A 3 -17.13 -27.75 -3.76
N VAL A 4 -16.45 -27.52 -2.65
CA VAL A 4 -15.65 -28.53 -1.98
C VAL A 4 -16.59 -29.46 -1.23
N ASN A 5 -16.81 -30.65 -1.77
CA ASN A 5 -17.79 -31.60 -1.20
C ASN A 5 -17.19 -32.54 -0.15
N THR A 6 -15.87 -32.50 0.10
CA THR A 6 -15.20 -33.33 1.11
C THR A 6 -14.05 -32.60 1.80
N VAL A 7 -13.76 -32.95 3.06
CA VAL A 7 -12.64 -32.39 3.83
C VAL A 7 -11.29 -32.67 3.16
N LYS A 8 -11.14 -33.84 2.50
CA LYS A 8 -9.91 -34.19 1.76
C LYS A 8 -9.66 -33.21 0.62
N HIS A 9 -10.70 -32.87 -0.14
CA HIS A 9 -10.59 -31.90 -1.22
C HIS A 9 -10.28 -30.48 -0.70
N MET A 10 -10.79 -30.12 0.49
CA MET A 10 -10.45 -28.84 1.13
C MET A 10 -8.97 -28.78 1.48
N ARG A 11 -8.45 -29.84 2.13
CA ARG A 11 -7.03 -29.98 2.45
C ARG A 11 -6.17 -29.84 1.20
N ASP A 12 -6.53 -30.56 0.14
CA ASP A 12 -5.75 -30.55 -1.10
C ASP A 12 -5.77 -29.17 -1.77
N THR A 13 -6.90 -28.44 -1.67
CA THR A 13 -7.00 -27.04 -2.13
C THR A 13 -6.13 -26.10 -1.30
N MET A 14 -6.08 -26.26 0.03
CA MET A 14 -5.22 -25.46 0.91
C MET A 14 -3.72 -25.70 0.63
N LEU A 15 -3.35 -26.91 0.24
CA LEU A 15 -1.96 -27.31 -0.02
C LEU A 15 -1.51 -27.09 -1.47
N LYS A 16 -2.44 -26.82 -2.40
CA LYS A 16 -2.20 -26.77 -3.85
C LYS A 16 -1.01 -25.91 -4.27
N ASP A 17 -0.80 -24.77 -3.59
CA ASP A 17 0.23 -23.78 -3.93
C ASP A 17 1.20 -23.53 -2.77
N TRP A 18 1.49 -24.56 -1.96
CA TRP A 18 2.32 -24.42 -0.76
C TRP A 18 3.69 -23.78 -1.04
N SER A 19 4.34 -24.15 -2.14
CA SER A 19 5.65 -23.61 -2.54
C SER A 19 5.62 -22.11 -2.86
N LEU A 20 4.46 -21.55 -3.21
CA LEU A 20 4.31 -20.14 -3.57
C LEU A 20 4.17 -19.22 -2.35
N TRP A 21 3.94 -19.75 -1.14
CA TRP A 21 3.75 -18.92 0.07
C TRP A 21 4.96 -18.05 0.37
N ALA A 22 6.14 -18.62 0.50
CA ALA A 22 7.36 -17.88 0.80
C ALA A 22 7.66 -16.78 -0.22
N PRO A 23 7.75 -17.07 -1.55
CA PRO A 23 8.02 -16.02 -2.53
C PRO A 23 6.89 -14.98 -2.61
N SER A 24 5.62 -15.38 -2.43
CA SER A 24 4.48 -14.44 -2.44
C SER A 24 4.56 -13.40 -1.33
N MET A 25 4.98 -13.82 -0.14
CA MET A 25 5.14 -12.91 1.01
C MET A 25 6.36 -12.00 0.82
N VAL A 26 7.48 -12.50 0.31
CA VAL A 26 8.67 -11.66 0.10
C VAL A 26 8.37 -10.47 -0.83
N THR A 27 7.67 -10.70 -1.95
CA THR A 27 7.45 -9.65 -2.97
C THR A 27 6.74 -8.41 -2.46
N ASN A 28 5.70 -8.56 -1.63
CA ASN A 28 4.88 -7.41 -1.21
C ASN A 28 5.04 -7.05 0.27
N THR A 29 5.65 -7.90 1.09
CA THR A 29 5.84 -7.64 2.52
C THR A 29 7.23 -7.05 2.76
N SER A 30 8.28 -7.73 2.31
CA SER A 30 9.67 -7.26 2.52
C SER A 30 9.99 -6.03 1.69
N ALA A 31 9.49 -5.95 0.46
CA ALA A 31 9.74 -4.80 -0.43
C ALA A 31 9.18 -3.49 0.14
N ILE A 32 7.97 -3.51 0.73
CA ILE A 32 7.39 -2.31 1.36
C ILE A 32 8.32 -1.79 2.45
N VAL A 33 8.72 -2.66 3.39
CA VAL A 33 9.58 -2.25 4.50
C VAL A 33 10.96 -1.79 4.01
N GLY A 34 11.58 -2.56 3.13
CA GLY A 34 12.93 -2.26 2.63
C GLY A 34 13.00 -0.94 1.85
N VAL A 35 12.04 -0.71 0.95
CA VAL A 35 11.97 0.55 0.19
C VAL A 35 11.62 1.71 1.11
N SER A 36 10.64 1.57 1.99
CA SER A 36 10.30 2.62 2.96
C SER A 36 11.50 3.02 3.82
N ALA A 37 12.28 2.05 4.31
CA ALA A 37 13.47 2.32 5.09
C ALA A 37 14.58 3.00 4.28
N ALA A 38 14.86 2.51 3.06
CA ALA A 38 15.91 3.04 2.20
C ALA A 38 15.67 4.51 1.80
N PHE A 39 14.41 4.89 1.59
CA PHE A 39 14.05 6.26 1.20
C PHE A 39 13.73 7.19 2.37
N LEU A 40 13.69 6.69 3.61
CA LEU A 40 13.31 7.50 4.77
C LEU A 40 14.17 8.77 4.94
N PRO A 41 15.51 8.73 4.76
CA PRO A 41 16.32 9.95 4.83
C PRO A 41 16.00 10.96 3.72
N LEU A 42 15.60 10.49 2.54
CA LEU A 42 15.19 11.36 1.44
C LEU A 42 13.84 12.01 1.71
N LEU A 43 12.90 11.27 2.32
CA LEU A 43 11.60 11.81 2.71
C LEU A 43 11.74 12.88 3.81
N ASP A 44 12.61 12.65 4.81
CA ASP A 44 12.94 13.66 5.82
C ASP A 44 13.63 14.89 5.21
N ALA A 45 14.55 14.68 4.26
CA ALA A 45 15.18 15.77 3.53
C ALA A 45 14.18 16.60 2.70
N THR A 46 13.15 15.95 2.12
CA THR A 46 12.06 16.67 1.44
C THR A 46 11.25 17.52 2.43
N ASN A 47 10.92 17.00 3.61
CA ASN A 47 10.23 17.77 4.64
C ASN A 47 11.05 19.01 5.05
N ARG A 48 12.36 18.84 5.27
CA ARG A 48 13.28 19.94 5.58
C ARG A 48 13.33 20.99 4.47
N ARG A 49 13.41 20.57 3.21
CA ARG A 49 13.37 21.47 2.04
C ARG A 49 12.09 22.29 1.97
N ARG A 50 10.98 21.77 2.51
CA ARG A 50 9.67 22.45 2.57
C ARG A 50 9.49 23.33 3.81
N GLY A 51 10.53 23.44 4.66
CA GLY A 51 10.49 24.26 5.87
C GLY A 51 9.94 23.56 7.11
N TRP A 52 9.61 22.28 7.02
CA TRP A 52 9.15 21.53 8.19
C TRP A 52 10.34 21.19 9.10
N GLU A 53 10.11 21.14 10.41
CA GLU A 53 11.06 20.57 11.37
C GLU A 53 11.51 19.18 10.90
N ASP A 54 12.74 18.79 11.20
CA ASP A 54 13.29 17.49 10.82
C ASP A 54 13.28 16.48 11.96
N GLY A 55 13.55 15.22 11.64
CA GLY A 55 13.66 14.16 12.64
C GLY A 55 12.33 13.83 13.33
N LYS A 56 12.43 13.34 14.57
CA LYS A 56 11.28 12.86 15.36
C LYS A 56 10.72 14.00 16.22
N VAL A 57 9.48 14.39 15.97
CA VAL A 57 8.70 15.32 16.79
C VAL A 57 7.80 14.48 17.71
N SER A 58 8.04 14.53 19.02
CA SER A 58 7.34 13.71 20.01
C SER A 58 6.66 14.57 21.09
N GLY A 59 5.48 14.12 21.54
CA GLY A 59 4.73 14.72 22.65
C GLY A 59 3.29 15.06 22.27
N HIS A 60 2.37 14.95 23.22
CA HIS A 60 0.95 15.26 22.98
C HIS A 60 0.75 16.75 22.72
N GLY A 61 0.07 17.10 21.63
CA GLY A 61 -0.24 18.49 21.27
C GLY A 61 0.91 19.25 20.60
N HIS A 62 2.08 18.62 20.40
CA HIS A 62 3.17 19.21 19.64
C HIS A 62 3.01 18.89 18.15
N ALA A 63 2.26 19.74 17.44
CA ALA A 63 2.21 19.69 15.98
C ALA A 63 3.57 20.10 15.41
N ARG A 64 4.01 19.41 14.35
CA ARG A 64 5.24 19.75 13.63
C ARG A 64 5.15 21.19 13.12
N HIS A 65 6.13 22.02 13.43
CA HIS A 65 6.15 23.40 12.97
C HIS A 65 6.75 23.52 11.56
N ARG A 66 6.28 24.52 10.80
CA ARG A 66 6.85 24.89 9.49
C ARG A 66 7.39 26.30 9.56
N ASN A 67 8.69 26.47 9.37
CA ASN A 67 9.29 27.78 9.21
C ASN A 67 9.05 28.27 7.77
N ARG A 68 8.30 29.36 7.61
CA ARG A 68 8.07 30.01 6.30
C ARG A 68 9.00 31.20 6.05
N ASP A 69 9.60 31.76 7.10
CA ASP A 69 10.37 33.01 7.06
C ASP A 69 11.72 32.87 6.34
N GLY A 70 12.20 31.63 6.15
CA GLY A 70 13.46 31.31 5.45
C GLY A 70 13.34 31.17 3.93
N PHE A 71 12.13 31.22 3.38
CA PHE A 71 11.88 31.15 1.94
C PHE A 71 11.55 32.57 1.45
N GLY A 72 12.25 33.06 0.41
CA GLY A 72 11.99 34.38 -0.15
C GLY A 72 10.58 34.51 -0.74
N GLU A 73 10.27 35.65 -1.39
CA GLU A 73 8.93 35.92 -1.96
C GLU A 73 8.46 34.83 -2.96
N GLU A 74 9.38 34.11 -3.59
CA GLU A 74 9.09 33.00 -4.52
C GLU A 74 8.76 31.66 -3.85
N GLY A 75 8.93 31.54 -2.52
CA GLY A 75 8.66 30.30 -1.79
C GLY A 75 9.60 29.14 -2.14
N VAL A 76 9.11 27.90 -1.99
CA VAL A 76 9.80 26.68 -2.47
C VAL A 76 9.36 26.43 -3.91
N GLU A 77 10.31 26.28 -4.84
CA GLU A 77 10.02 26.04 -6.25
C GLU A 77 9.02 24.88 -6.44
N GLY A 78 7.92 25.15 -7.16
CA GLY A 78 6.88 24.15 -7.46
C GLY A 78 5.94 23.82 -6.29
N MET A 79 5.86 24.67 -5.27
CA MET A 79 5.00 24.49 -4.11
C MET A 79 4.08 25.70 -3.92
N ASP A 80 2.78 25.44 -3.85
CA ASP A 80 1.79 26.48 -3.58
C ASP A 80 1.96 27.01 -2.13
N GLU A 81 1.66 28.28 -1.90
CA GLU A 81 1.76 28.93 -0.57
C GLU A 81 0.94 28.20 0.51
N ASP A 82 -0.18 27.62 0.10
CA ASP A 82 -1.12 26.88 0.96
C ASP A 82 -0.86 25.36 0.99
N ASP A 83 0.21 24.86 0.35
CA ASP A 83 0.53 23.43 0.38
C ASP A 83 1.07 23.01 1.76
N GLU A 84 0.23 22.35 2.56
CA GLU A 84 0.61 21.79 3.86
C GLU A 84 1.02 20.30 3.78
N ASN A 85 1.29 19.79 2.58
CA ASN A 85 1.63 18.38 2.42
C ASN A 85 3.03 18.03 2.92
N LEU A 86 3.05 17.05 3.82
CA LEU A 86 4.23 16.31 4.23
C LEU A 86 4.57 15.21 3.24
N ALA A 87 5.81 14.72 3.29
CA ALA A 87 6.25 13.55 2.57
C ALA A 87 5.34 12.34 2.85
N GLN A 88 5.11 11.52 1.83
CA GLN A 88 4.19 10.39 1.92
C GLN A 88 4.73 9.14 1.23
N ILE A 89 4.37 8.00 1.79
CA ILE A 89 4.58 6.67 1.22
C ILE A 89 3.21 6.12 0.85
N VAL A 90 3.02 5.82 -0.43
CA VAL A 90 1.78 5.20 -0.93
C VAL A 90 2.10 3.79 -1.40
N ALA A 91 1.62 2.80 -0.65
CA ALA A 91 1.69 1.41 -1.06
C ALA A 91 0.44 1.05 -1.89
N VAL A 92 0.64 0.38 -3.02
CA VAL A 92 -0.46 -0.07 -3.86
C VAL A 92 -0.85 -1.49 -3.46
N GLY A 93 -2.00 -1.60 -2.81
CA GLY A 93 -2.64 -2.86 -2.47
C GLY A 93 -3.63 -3.30 -3.53
N ARG A 94 -4.45 -4.30 -3.17
CA ARG A 94 -5.52 -4.82 -4.02
C ARG A 94 -6.71 -5.25 -3.16
N VAL A 95 -7.91 -5.19 -3.70
CA VAL A 95 -9.16 -5.54 -3.00
C VAL A 95 -9.15 -6.97 -2.42
N GLU A 96 -8.41 -7.91 -3.04
CA GLU A 96 -8.23 -9.29 -2.57
C GLU A 96 -7.61 -9.38 -1.17
N GLY A 97 -6.92 -8.34 -0.69
CA GLY A 97 -6.44 -8.27 0.69
C GLY A 97 -7.56 -8.06 1.74
N PHE A 98 -8.77 -7.70 1.30
CA PHE A 98 -9.95 -7.46 2.13
C PHE A 98 -11.07 -8.48 1.89
N MET A 99 -10.94 -9.31 0.85
CA MET A 99 -11.96 -10.30 0.50
C MET A 99 -12.00 -11.45 1.51
N ARG A 100 -13.22 -11.95 1.78
CA ARG A 100 -13.43 -13.18 2.56
C ARG A 100 -13.22 -14.43 1.72
N GLU A 101 -13.44 -14.32 0.41
CA GLU A 101 -13.30 -15.41 -0.55
C GLU A 101 -11.95 -15.31 -1.29
N ALA A 102 -11.21 -16.41 -1.34
CA ALA A 102 -9.94 -16.49 -2.06
C ALA A 102 -10.19 -16.75 -3.56
N THR A 103 -10.25 -15.69 -4.35
CA THR A 103 -10.50 -15.76 -5.81
C THR A 103 -9.25 -16.13 -6.62
N VAL A 104 -8.07 -15.75 -6.13
CA VAL A 104 -6.76 -15.95 -6.82
C VAL A 104 -5.84 -16.93 -6.06
N GLY A 105 -6.21 -17.31 -4.83
CA GLY A 105 -5.48 -18.25 -3.99
C GLY A 105 -5.09 -17.67 -2.62
N LEU A 106 -4.92 -18.55 -1.62
CA LEU A 106 -4.71 -18.15 -0.22
C LEU A 106 -3.40 -17.37 -0.03
N ALA A 107 -2.28 -17.86 -0.60
CA ALA A 107 -0.99 -17.18 -0.51
C ALA A 107 -1.03 -15.77 -1.14
N TYR A 108 -1.73 -15.62 -2.27
CA TYR A 108 -1.90 -14.36 -2.97
C TYR A 108 -2.73 -13.36 -2.16
N SER A 109 -3.87 -13.79 -1.60
CA SER A 109 -4.69 -12.93 -0.74
C SER A 109 -3.95 -12.54 0.54
N ALA A 110 -3.24 -13.50 1.16
CA ALA A 110 -2.45 -13.28 2.37
C ALA A 110 -1.37 -12.20 2.18
N ARG A 111 -0.63 -12.22 1.06
CA ARG A 111 0.38 -11.17 0.80
C ARG A 111 -0.23 -9.77 0.62
N MET A 112 -1.43 -9.66 0.06
CA MET A 112 -2.11 -8.36 -0.10
C MET A 112 -2.66 -7.85 1.23
N ALA A 113 -3.19 -8.75 2.08
CA ALA A 113 -3.59 -8.43 3.44
C ALA A 113 -2.39 -7.99 4.29
N ALA A 114 -1.24 -8.67 4.15
CA ALA A 114 -0.01 -8.30 4.82
C ALA A 114 0.49 -6.91 4.39
N ALA A 115 0.40 -6.57 3.11
CA ALA A 115 0.75 -5.23 2.61
C ALA A 115 -0.13 -4.13 3.24
N VAL A 116 -1.44 -4.37 3.35
CA VAL A 116 -2.38 -3.45 4.02
C VAL A 116 -2.01 -3.27 5.49
N HIS A 117 -1.75 -4.39 6.18
CA HIS A 117 -1.39 -4.36 7.59
C HIS A 117 -0.08 -3.61 7.85
N LEU A 118 0.95 -3.88 7.05
CA LEU A 118 2.22 -3.17 7.12
C LEU A 118 2.06 -1.68 6.87
N GLY A 119 1.29 -1.27 5.86
CA GLY A 119 1.05 0.16 5.63
C GLY A 119 0.40 0.84 6.83
N LYS A 120 -0.56 0.17 7.50
CA LYS A 120 -1.16 0.66 8.74
C LYS A 120 -0.15 0.78 9.90
N MET A 121 0.74 -0.20 10.05
CA MET A 121 1.82 -0.13 11.06
C MET A 121 2.78 1.01 10.76
N LEU A 122 3.14 1.21 9.49
CA LEU A 122 4.01 2.29 9.07
C LEU A 122 3.38 3.66 9.34
N THR A 123 2.06 3.80 9.25
CA THR A 123 1.36 5.05 9.60
C THR A 123 1.70 5.50 11.01
N THR A 124 1.67 4.61 12.01
CA THR A 124 1.97 4.97 13.39
C THR A 124 3.46 5.10 13.66
N MET A 125 4.30 4.26 13.04
CA MET A 125 5.75 4.33 13.20
C MET A 125 6.36 5.60 12.61
N LEU A 126 5.79 6.12 11.52
CA LEU A 126 6.33 7.25 10.77
C LEU A 126 5.65 8.59 11.11
N ALA A 127 4.58 8.57 11.91
CA ALA A 127 3.83 9.77 12.28
C ALA A 127 4.73 10.84 12.91
N GLU A 128 5.59 10.43 13.84
CA GLU A 128 6.50 11.35 14.54
C GLU A 128 7.62 11.87 13.64
N CYS A 129 7.96 11.16 12.56
CA CYS A 129 8.92 11.59 11.53
C CYS A 129 8.29 12.52 10.48
N GLY A 130 6.99 12.83 10.60
CA GLY A 130 6.29 13.68 9.64
C GLY A 130 6.18 13.02 8.26
N VAL A 131 6.11 11.68 8.20
CA VAL A 131 5.90 10.94 6.95
C VAL A 131 4.58 10.19 7.04
N ARG A 132 3.66 10.47 6.11
CA ARG A 132 2.37 9.78 6.05
C ARG A 132 2.53 8.45 5.31
N SER A 133 1.92 7.39 5.81
CA SER A 133 1.85 6.11 5.08
C SER A 133 0.40 5.75 4.82
N ASN A 134 0.07 5.53 3.55
CA ASN A 134 -1.25 5.15 3.09
C ASN A 134 -1.17 3.93 2.18
N VAL A 135 -2.23 3.12 2.19
CA VAL A 135 -2.40 1.98 1.27
C VAL A 135 -3.62 2.21 0.41
N VAL A 136 -3.45 2.20 -0.90
CA VAL A 136 -4.56 2.30 -1.86
C VAL A 136 -4.81 0.95 -2.47
N ALA A 137 -6.00 0.39 -2.22
CA ALA A 137 -6.39 -0.90 -2.76
C ALA A 137 -7.07 -0.72 -4.12
N ARG A 138 -6.38 -1.15 -5.18
CA ARG A 138 -6.96 -1.13 -6.52
C ARG A 138 -8.00 -2.25 -6.66
N GLY A 139 -9.10 -1.95 -7.35
CA GLY A 139 -10.07 -2.95 -7.80
C GLY A 139 -9.55 -3.81 -8.95
N PHE A 140 -10.36 -4.73 -9.44
CA PHE A 140 -10.04 -5.51 -10.63
C PHE A 140 -9.91 -4.59 -11.85
N PHE A 141 -8.83 -4.76 -12.61
CA PHE A 141 -8.64 -4.08 -13.89
C PHE A 141 -8.16 -5.12 -14.88
N SER A 142 -8.92 -5.33 -15.94
CA SER A 142 -8.56 -6.24 -17.03
C SER A 142 -7.50 -5.55 -17.89
N MET A 143 -6.28 -6.07 -17.90
CA MET A 143 -5.20 -5.55 -18.78
C MET A 143 -5.43 -5.92 -20.25
N ASP A 144 -6.45 -6.74 -20.54
CA ASP A 144 -6.77 -7.26 -21.88
C ASP A 144 -7.15 -6.17 -22.89
N ALA A 145 -7.78 -5.09 -22.41
CA ALA A 145 -8.09 -3.92 -23.23
C ALA A 145 -6.84 -3.16 -23.73
N ARG A 146 -5.64 -3.48 -23.23
CA ARG A 146 -4.38 -2.82 -23.63
C ARG A 146 -3.60 -3.57 -24.71
N ASN A 147 -3.84 -4.88 -24.87
CA ASN A 147 -3.10 -5.73 -25.83
C ASN A 147 -3.93 -6.16 -27.05
N GLY A 148 -5.14 -5.60 -27.23
CA GLY A 148 -6.02 -6.00 -28.33
C GLY A 148 -6.54 -7.44 -28.23
N GLY A 149 -6.46 -8.05 -27.03
CA GLY A 149 -7.02 -9.36 -26.76
C GLY A 149 -8.53 -9.27 -26.69
N GLN A 150 -9.18 -10.08 -27.51
CA GLN A 150 -10.63 -10.18 -27.64
C GLN A 150 -11.25 -10.58 -26.29
N THR A 151 -12.20 -9.78 -25.80
CA THR A 151 -12.89 -10.01 -24.52
C THR A 151 -13.89 -11.16 -24.62
N ASP A 152 -13.42 -12.40 -24.51
CA ASP A 152 -14.30 -13.56 -24.37
C ASP A 152 -14.31 -14.05 -22.90
N SER A 153 -15.01 -13.29 -22.03
CA SER A 153 -15.51 -13.64 -20.67
C SER A 153 -14.46 -13.92 -19.55
N PRO A 154 -14.77 -13.80 -18.22
CA PRO A 154 -16.06 -13.62 -17.54
C PRO A 154 -16.04 -12.43 -16.55
N THR A 155 -16.01 -11.19 -17.04
CA THR A 155 -15.99 -10.00 -16.17
C THR A 155 -17.29 -9.75 -15.40
N GLU A 156 -18.43 -10.31 -15.85
CA GLU A 156 -19.70 -10.23 -15.10
C GLU A 156 -19.68 -10.99 -13.76
N SER A 157 -18.92 -12.09 -13.67
CA SER A 157 -18.92 -12.94 -12.46
C SER A 157 -18.15 -12.33 -11.28
N ALA A 158 -17.18 -11.45 -11.54
CA ALA A 158 -16.43 -10.75 -10.49
C ALA A 158 -17.26 -9.65 -9.82
N TRP A 159 -18.18 -9.01 -10.57
CA TRP A 159 -19.14 -8.05 -10.03
C TRP A 159 -20.29 -8.71 -9.26
N ALA A 160 -20.60 -9.98 -9.55
CA ALA A 160 -21.64 -10.73 -8.83
C ALA A 160 -21.26 -11.08 -7.38
N CYS A 161 -19.98 -10.98 -7.00
CA CYS A 161 -19.52 -11.27 -5.62
C CYS A 161 -19.56 -10.03 -4.70
N ILE A 162 -19.98 -8.87 -5.21
CA ILE A 162 -20.14 -7.61 -4.45
C ILE A 162 -21.64 -7.30 -4.19
N ARG A 163 -22.57 -8.20 -4.55
CA ARG A 163 -23.98 -8.11 -4.14
C ARG A 163 -24.36 -9.22 -3.16
#